data_AF-A0A7S0S5V4-F1
#
_entry.id   AF-A0A7S0S5V4-F1
#
_cell.length_a   1.000
_cell.length_b   1.000
_cell.length_c   1.000
_cell.angle_alpha   90.00
_cell.angle_beta   90.00
_cell.angle_gamma   90.00
#
_symmetry.space_group_name_H-M   'P 1'
#
loop_
_entity.id
_entity.type
_entity.pdbx_description
1 polymer ?
#
loop_
_entity_poly.entity_id
_entity_poly.type
_entity_poly.pdbx_seq_one_letter_code
_entity_poly.pdbx_strand_id
1 'polypeptide(L)'
;SHHLVTVPPPGWVAAAHRHGVKVVGTLITEWARGRARCQRLFATRASAQQAAERLAAIASHHGLDGWLVNIENGVDARLVPNVHHFLAHLRAAMRALRGRQGQVVWYDAVTVAGRLEWQNSLTRANARFLDACDGLFVNYAWRAGTPAEVAAAAGARACDVYLGVDVFGRGTYGGGPHTCD
;
A
#
# COMPACT_ATOMS: atom_id res chain seq x y z
N SER A 1 -0.29 -15.04 5.40
CA SER A 1 -1.10 -13.81 5.37
C SER A 1 -1.68 -13.62 3.97
N HIS A 2 -2.94 -14.02 3.75
CA HIS A 2 -3.66 -13.83 2.47
C HIS A 2 -5.16 -13.56 2.71
N HIS A 3 -5.47 -12.99 3.87
CA HIS A 3 -6.83 -12.59 4.23
C HIS A 3 -7.04 -11.14 3.82
N LEU A 4 -8.26 -10.80 3.39
CA LEU A 4 -8.59 -9.47 2.89
C LEU A 4 -8.09 -8.36 3.81
N VAL A 5 -8.34 -8.50 5.12
CA VAL A 5 -7.83 -7.60 6.16
C VAL A 5 -7.01 -8.44 7.13
N THR A 6 -5.77 -8.03 7.37
CA THR A 6 -4.89 -8.64 8.37
C THR A 6 -4.47 -7.59 9.39
N VAL A 7 -4.72 -7.88 10.66
CA VAL A 7 -4.36 -7.04 11.82
C VAL A 7 -3.15 -7.67 12.51
N PRO A 8 -2.08 -6.90 12.80
CA PRO A 8 -0.92 -7.42 13.53
C PRO A 8 -1.30 -7.91 14.94
N PRO A 9 -0.61 -8.94 15.48
CA PRO A 9 -0.88 -9.41 16.84
C PRO A 9 -0.72 -8.28 17.87
N PRO A 10 -1.58 -8.22 18.92
CA PRO A 10 -1.55 -7.13 19.90
C PRO A 10 -0.18 -6.94 20.58
N GLY A 11 0.55 -8.02 20.83
CA GLY A 11 1.90 -7.95 21.40
C GLY A 11 2.90 -7.22 20.49
N TRP A 12 2.75 -7.35 19.17
CA TRP A 12 3.61 -6.65 18.19
C TRP A 12 3.25 -5.18 18.09
N VAL A 13 1.94 -4.86 18.13
CA VAL A 13 1.46 -3.46 18.20
C VAL A 13 2.03 -2.77 19.44
N ALA A 14 1.87 -3.39 20.61
CA ALA A 14 2.37 -2.84 21.88
C ALA A 14 3.90 -2.69 21.89
N ALA A 15 4.64 -3.66 21.33
CA ALA A 15 6.10 -3.60 21.26
C ALA A 15 6.58 -2.45 20.36
N ALA A 16 5.99 -2.26 19.19
CA ALA A 16 6.36 -1.18 18.28
C ALA A 16 6.04 0.20 18.87
N HIS A 17 4.85 0.38 19.46
CA HIS A 17 4.46 1.63 20.09
C HIS A 17 5.35 1.99 21.28
N ARG A 18 5.79 1.00 22.07
CA ARG A 18 6.77 1.21 23.15
C ARG A 18 8.08 1.82 22.64
N HIS A 19 8.44 1.55 21.39
CA HIS A 19 9.65 2.08 20.75
C HIS A 19 9.37 3.25 19.79
N GLY A 20 8.16 3.82 19.81
CA GLY A 20 7.79 4.96 18.95
C GLY A 20 7.68 4.61 17.46
N VAL A 21 7.51 3.33 17.11
CA VAL A 21 7.39 2.86 15.73
C VAL A 21 5.93 2.65 15.36
N LYS A 22 5.54 3.13 14.17
CA LYS A 22 4.20 2.96 13.60
C LYS A 22 3.95 1.50 13.25
N VAL A 23 2.71 1.04 13.44
CA VAL A 23 2.26 -0.29 13.02
C VAL A 23 1.05 -0.17 12.12
N VAL A 24 1.14 -0.78 10.94
CA VAL A 24 0.06 -0.78 9.95
C VAL A 24 -0.55 -2.16 9.80
N GLY A 25 -1.86 -2.20 9.55
CA GLY A 25 -2.52 -3.40 9.06
C GLY A 25 -2.27 -3.59 7.57
N THR A 26 -2.75 -4.71 7.02
CA THR A 26 -2.70 -4.96 5.57
C THR A 26 -4.10 -5.19 5.01
N LEU A 27 -4.45 -4.46 3.96
CA LEU A 27 -5.55 -4.81 3.05
C LEU A 27 -4.93 -5.47 1.82
N ILE A 28 -5.27 -6.73 1.55
CA ILE A 28 -4.78 -7.46 0.38
C ILE A 28 -5.90 -8.10 -0.43
N THR A 29 -5.82 -8.01 -1.75
CA THR A 29 -6.70 -8.76 -2.67
C THR A 29 -5.87 -9.49 -3.69
N GLU A 30 -6.21 -10.76 -3.93
CA GLU A 30 -5.40 -11.66 -4.74
C GLU A 30 -6.28 -12.50 -5.67
N TRP A 31 -5.83 -12.62 -6.92
CA TRP A 31 -6.33 -13.60 -7.89
C TRP A 31 -7.82 -13.38 -8.23
N ALA A 32 -8.51 -14.40 -8.74
CA ALA A 32 -9.93 -14.29 -9.14
C ALA A 32 -10.84 -13.89 -7.96
N ARG A 33 -10.57 -14.39 -6.77
CA ARG A 33 -11.33 -14.04 -5.55
C ARG A 33 -11.13 -12.58 -5.18
N GLY A 34 -9.90 -12.07 -5.29
CA GLY A 34 -9.54 -10.67 -5.08
C GLY A 34 -10.25 -9.77 -6.08
N ARG A 35 -10.25 -10.13 -7.36
CA ARG A 35 -10.98 -9.39 -8.40
C ARG A 35 -12.47 -9.26 -8.07
N ALA A 36 -13.12 -10.34 -7.63
CA ALA A 36 -14.51 -10.31 -7.20
C ALA A 36 -14.74 -9.46 -5.93
N ARG A 37 -13.77 -9.40 -5.01
CA ARG A 37 -13.82 -8.47 -3.86
C ARG A 37 -13.71 -7.02 -4.31
N CYS A 38 -12.77 -6.69 -5.21
CA CYS A 38 -12.61 -5.34 -5.76
C CYS A 38 -13.89 -4.86 -6.44
N GLN A 39 -14.58 -5.73 -7.19
CA GLN A 39 -15.88 -5.40 -7.80
C GLN A 39 -16.93 -4.95 -6.77
N ARG A 40 -16.90 -5.49 -5.54
CA ARG A 40 -17.83 -5.09 -4.47
C ARG A 40 -17.34 -3.88 -3.70
N LEU A 41 -16.06 -3.86 -3.32
CA LEU A 41 -15.46 -2.77 -2.55
C LEU A 41 -15.51 -1.45 -3.32
N PHE A 42 -15.21 -1.50 -4.62
CA PHE A 42 -15.09 -0.31 -5.46
C PHE A 42 -16.26 -0.16 -6.46
N ALA A 43 -17.38 -0.87 -6.24
CA ALA A 43 -18.56 -0.82 -7.09
C ALA A 43 -19.06 0.63 -7.30
N THR A 44 -19.09 1.39 -6.22
CA THR A 44 -19.53 2.78 -6.21
C THR A 44 -18.61 3.62 -5.34
N ARG A 45 -18.71 4.94 -5.46
CA ARG A 45 -18.03 5.87 -4.56
C ARG A 45 -18.41 5.62 -3.10
N ALA A 46 -19.69 5.32 -2.83
CA ALA A 46 -20.19 5.04 -1.50
C ALA A 46 -19.66 3.72 -0.92
N SER A 47 -19.59 2.65 -1.71
CA SER A 47 -19.00 1.38 -1.24
C SER A 47 -17.51 1.52 -0.94
N ALA A 48 -16.81 2.29 -1.78
CA ALA A 48 -15.39 2.60 -1.59
C ALA A 48 -15.16 3.40 -0.32
N GLN A 49 -15.97 4.44 -0.08
CA GLN A 49 -15.92 5.21 1.16
C GLN A 49 -16.21 4.34 2.38
N GLN A 50 -17.27 3.53 2.36
CA GLN A 50 -17.63 2.65 3.46
C GLN A 50 -16.49 1.65 3.77
N ALA A 51 -15.82 1.12 2.76
CA ALA A 51 -14.65 0.25 2.97
C ALA A 51 -13.52 0.98 3.71
N ALA A 52 -13.23 2.22 3.34
CA ALA A 52 -12.21 3.04 4.02
C ALA A 52 -12.60 3.34 5.48
N GLU A 53 -13.86 3.70 5.74
CA GLU A 53 -14.37 3.95 7.09
C GLU A 53 -14.29 2.69 7.97
N ARG A 54 -14.57 1.50 7.42
CA ARG A 54 -14.43 0.24 8.16
C ARG A 54 -12.98 -0.06 8.51
N LEU A 55 -12.03 0.19 7.61
CA LEU A 55 -10.60 0.05 7.92
C LEU A 55 -10.14 1.05 8.98
N ALA A 56 -10.62 2.30 8.94
CA ALA A 56 -10.32 3.28 9.99
C ALA A 56 -10.91 2.86 11.34
N ALA A 57 -12.12 2.28 11.37
CA ALA A 57 -12.73 1.76 12.59
C ALA A 57 -11.92 0.57 13.17
N ILE A 58 -11.46 -0.35 12.32
CA ILE A 58 -10.57 -1.46 12.72
C ILE A 58 -9.26 -0.91 13.28
N ALA A 59 -8.65 0.08 12.61
CA ALA A 59 -7.43 0.72 13.09
C ALA A 59 -7.63 1.44 14.43
N SER A 60 -8.78 2.07 14.63
CA SER A 60 -9.14 2.69 15.90
C SER A 60 -9.20 1.65 17.02
N HIS A 61 -9.94 0.56 16.79
CA HIS A 61 -10.16 -0.50 17.77
C HIS A 61 -8.86 -1.23 18.16
N HIS A 62 -8.00 -1.54 17.19
CA HIS A 62 -6.76 -2.27 17.44
C HIS A 62 -5.53 -1.39 17.68
N GLY A 63 -5.69 -0.07 17.74
CA GLY A 63 -4.57 0.84 17.93
C GLY A 63 -3.60 0.86 16.74
N LEU A 64 -4.04 0.63 15.51
CA LEU A 64 -3.17 0.70 14.34
C LEU A 64 -2.94 2.17 13.92
N ASP A 65 -1.79 2.40 13.30
CA ASP A 65 -1.38 3.72 12.77
C ASP A 65 -1.71 3.86 11.29
N GLY A 66 -2.16 2.79 10.62
CA GLY A 66 -2.33 2.83 9.18
C GLY A 66 -2.60 1.51 8.49
N TRP A 67 -2.49 1.56 7.17
CA TRP A 67 -2.74 0.44 6.26
C TRP A 67 -1.74 0.41 5.11
N LEU A 68 -1.14 -0.76 4.89
CA LEU A 68 -0.59 -1.14 3.60
C LEU A 68 -1.73 -1.69 2.72
N VAL A 69 -1.91 -1.10 1.54
CA VAL A 69 -2.90 -1.53 0.56
C VAL A 69 -2.17 -2.22 -0.60
N ASN A 70 -2.40 -3.52 -0.74
CA ASN A 70 -1.80 -4.34 -1.79
C ASN A 70 -2.87 -5.03 -2.66
N ILE A 71 -3.12 -4.53 -3.86
CA ILE A 71 -4.11 -5.09 -4.79
C ILE A 71 -3.36 -5.94 -5.84
N GLU A 72 -3.15 -7.21 -5.55
CA GLU A 72 -2.44 -8.20 -6.39
C GLU A 72 -3.40 -8.91 -7.37
N ASN A 73 -4.29 -8.14 -7.99
CA ASN A 73 -5.16 -8.59 -9.08
C ASN A 73 -5.58 -7.42 -9.96
N GLY A 74 -5.91 -7.68 -11.23
CA GLY A 74 -6.51 -6.66 -12.09
C GLY A 74 -7.83 -6.12 -11.54
N VAL A 75 -8.07 -4.83 -11.76
CA VAL A 75 -9.30 -4.11 -11.44
C VAL A 75 -9.89 -3.58 -12.75
N ASP A 76 -11.21 -3.66 -12.92
CA ASP A 76 -11.86 -3.05 -14.08
C ASP A 76 -11.53 -1.55 -14.14
N ALA A 77 -11.07 -1.06 -15.29
CA ALA A 77 -10.64 0.33 -15.46
C ALA A 77 -11.70 1.36 -14.99
N ARG A 78 -12.99 1.00 -15.11
CA ARG A 78 -14.12 1.83 -14.66
C ARG A 78 -14.17 2.03 -13.15
N LEU A 79 -13.56 1.12 -12.38
CA LEU A 79 -13.55 1.14 -10.91
C LEU A 79 -12.30 1.83 -10.34
N VAL A 80 -11.26 2.05 -11.15
CA VAL A 80 -10.02 2.72 -10.72
C VAL A 80 -10.27 4.09 -10.07
N PRO A 81 -11.19 4.95 -10.56
CA PRO A 81 -11.55 6.18 -9.86
C PRO A 81 -12.05 5.96 -8.43
N ASN A 82 -12.80 4.88 -8.19
CA ASN A 82 -13.28 4.51 -6.86
C ASN A 82 -12.16 3.97 -5.96
N VAL A 83 -11.12 3.32 -6.54
CA VAL A 83 -9.91 2.95 -5.79
C VAL A 83 -9.17 4.19 -5.30
N HIS A 84 -8.96 5.19 -6.16
CA HIS A 84 -8.35 6.45 -5.74
C HIS A 84 -9.20 7.17 -4.68
N HIS A 85 -10.53 7.16 -4.84
CA HIS A 85 -11.43 7.73 -3.84
C HIS A 85 -11.31 7.00 -2.48
N PHE A 86 -11.29 5.67 -2.48
CA PHE A 86 -11.06 4.85 -1.29
C PHE A 86 -9.74 5.23 -0.61
N LEU A 87 -8.63 5.30 -1.35
CA LEU A 87 -7.31 5.61 -0.80
C LEU A 87 -7.26 7.01 -0.18
N ALA A 88 -7.78 8.02 -0.89
CA ALA A 88 -7.83 9.39 -0.40
C ALA A 88 -8.71 9.53 0.85
N HIS A 89 -9.85 8.84 0.88
CA HIS A 89 -10.73 8.83 2.05
C HIS A 89 -10.09 8.10 3.22
N LEU A 90 -9.44 6.95 2.99
CA LEU A 90 -8.73 6.20 4.03
C LEU A 90 -7.60 7.04 4.62
N ARG A 91 -6.82 7.74 3.79
CA ARG A 91 -5.77 8.66 4.25
C ARG A 91 -6.35 9.77 5.12
N ALA A 92 -7.47 10.38 4.71
CA ALA A 92 -8.14 11.41 5.49
C ALA A 92 -8.65 10.87 6.84
N ALA A 93 -9.28 9.70 6.84
CA ALA A 93 -9.77 9.05 8.06
C ALA A 93 -8.63 8.68 9.02
N MET A 94 -7.52 8.12 8.51
CA MET A 94 -6.35 7.83 9.32
C MET A 94 -5.70 9.10 9.87
N ARG A 95 -5.69 10.19 9.11
CA ARG A 95 -5.22 11.50 9.57
C ARG A 95 -6.10 12.09 10.66
N ALA A 96 -7.42 11.94 10.56
CA ALA A 96 -8.34 12.33 11.64
C ALA A 96 -8.10 11.51 12.91
N LEU A 97 -7.78 10.22 12.77
CA LEU A 97 -7.59 9.28 13.87
C LEU A 97 -6.20 9.36 14.55
N ARG A 98 -5.15 9.69 13.80
CA ARG A 98 -3.74 9.61 14.24
C ARG A 98 -2.92 10.88 13.96
N GLY A 99 -3.54 11.93 13.44
CA GLY A 99 -2.87 13.16 13.05
C GLY A 99 -1.76 12.91 12.02
N ARG A 100 -0.56 13.41 12.30
CA ARG A 100 0.63 13.23 11.45
C ARG A 100 1.17 11.79 11.47
N GLN A 101 0.75 10.97 12.43
CA GLN A 101 1.21 9.57 12.53
C GLN A 101 0.44 8.63 11.61
N GLY A 102 -0.78 9.01 11.18
CA GLY A 102 -1.61 8.24 10.27
C GLY A 102 -0.90 7.95 8.95
N GLN A 103 -0.95 6.70 8.50
CA GLN A 103 -0.19 6.24 7.34
C GLN A 103 -1.02 5.33 6.42
N VAL A 104 -1.11 5.69 5.14
CA VAL A 104 -1.62 4.80 4.09
C VAL A 104 -0.54 4.62 3.04
N VAL A 105 -0.11 3.38 2.82
CA VAL A 105 0.93 3.04 1.82
C VAL A 105 0.30 2.20 0.73
N TRP A 106 0.52 2.59 -0.53
CA TRP A 106 0.13 1.81 -1.69
C TRP A 106 1.29 0.92 -2.15
N TYR A 107 1.04 -0.37 -2.40
CA TYR A 107 2.01 -1.24 -3.06
C TYR A 107 1.95 -1.07 -4.58
N ASP A 108 3.10 -0.98 -5.25
CA ASP A 108 3.24 -0.87 -6.71
C ASP A 108 2.69 -2.10 -7.44
N ALA A 109 1.37 -2.18 -7.62
CA ALA A 109 0.68 -3.32 -8.22
C ALA A 109 -0.22 -2.89 -9.39
N VAL A 110 -1.45 -2.44 -9.11
CA VAL A 110 -2.40 -2.02 -10.15
C VAL A 110 -2.05 -0.63 -10.67
N THR A 111 -2.05 -0.47 -11.99
CA THR A 111 -1.84 0.82 -12.66
C THR A 111 -3.12 1.63 -12.78
N VAL A 112 -3.01 2.89 -13.20
CA VAL A 112 -4.15 3.75 -13.53
C VAL A 112 -5.06 3.19 -14.64
N ALA A 113 -4.60 2.20 -15.40
CA ALA A 113 -5.40 1.46 -16.38
C ALA A 113 -6.15 0.26 -15.78
N GLY A 114 -5.99 -0.01 -14.48
CA GLY A 114 -6.59 -1.15 -13.79
C GLY A 114 -5.84 -2.48 -13.98
N ARG A 115 -4.72 -2.49 -14.69
CA ARG A 115 -3.93 -3.70 -14.94
C ARG A 115 -2.94 -3.93 -13.80
N LEU A 116 -2.80 -5.18 -13.35
CA LEU A 116 -1.76 -5.60 -12.43
C LEU A 116 -0.43 -5.65 -13.19
N GLU A 117 0.38 -4.60 -13.04
CA GLU A 117 1.65 -4.41 -13.73
C GLU A 117 2.60 -3.68 -12.79
N TRP A 118 3.43 -4.44 -12.06
CA TRP A 118 4.46 -3.85 -11.18
C TRP A 118 5.43 -3.02 -12.02
N GLN A 119 5.56 -1.73 -11.69
CA GLN A 119 6.40 -0.82 -12.44
C GLN A 119 7.87 -0.93 -12.05
N ASN A 120 8.15 -1.49 -10.87
CA ASN A 120 9.49 -1.53 -10.26
C ASN A 120 10.12 -0.14 -10.17
N SER A 121 9.30 0.92 -10.17
CA SER A 121 9.71 2.32 -10.13
C SER A 121 8.46 3.20 -9.85
N LEU A 122 8.68 4.51 -9.74
CA LEU A 122 7.61 5.51 -9.76
C LEU A 122 7.45 6.02 -11.19
N THR A 123 6.32 5.73 -11.82
CA THR A 123 6.02 6.09 -13.21
C THR A 123 4.67 6.79 -13.32
N ARG A 124 4.33 7.30 -14.50
CA ARG A 124 2.98 7.85 -14.76
C ARG A 124 1.87 6.83 -14.52
N ALA A 125 2.18 5.54 -14.62
CA ALA A 125 1.21 4.47 -14.46
C ALA A 125 0.80 4.25 -12.99
N ASN A 126 1.62 4.67 -12.01
CA ASN A 126 1.35 4.49 -10.59
C ASN A 126 1.43 5.79 -9.74
N ALA A 127 1.95 6.90 -10.28
CA ALA A 127 2.13 8.16 -9.54
C ALA A 127 0.83 8.69 -8.90
N ARG A 128 -0.32 8.53 -9.58
CA ARG A 128 -1.63 8.94 -9.03
C ARG A 128 -2.03 8.21 -7.76
N PHE A 129 -1.46 7.04 -7.48
CA PHE A 129 -1.67 6.36 -6.19
C PHE A 129 -0.84 7.00 -5.08
N LEU A 130 0.39 7.45 -5.36
CA LEU A 130 1.20 8.22 -4.40
C LEU A 130 0.52 9.55 -4.01
N ASP A 131 -0.18 10.19 -4.94
CA ASP A 131 -0.95 11.42 -4.65
C ASP A 131 -2.08 11.16 -3.65
N ALA A 132 -2.72 9.99 -3.73
CA ALA A 132 -3.83 9.57 -2.88
C ALA A 132 -3.40 8.98 -1.52
N CYS A 133 -2.11 8.66 -1.36
CA CYS A 133 -1.54 7.98 -0.20
C CYS A 133 -0.47 8.83 0.52
N ASP A 134 0.00 8.34 1.66
CA ASP A 134 1.13 8.92 2.39
C ASP A 134 2.46 8.38 1.89
N GLY A 135 2.47 7.20 1.25
CA GLY A 135 3.65 6.69 0.57
C GLY A 135 3.33 5.61 -0.46
N LEU A 136 4.36 5.23 -1.22
CA LEU A 136 4.30 4.18 -2.24
C LEU A 136 5.44 3.19 -2.02
N PHE A 137 5.12 1.90 -2.02
CA PHE A 137 6.08 0.82 -1.87
C PHE A 137 6.34 0.20 -3.26
N VAL A 138 7.50 0.49 -3.84
CA VAL A 138 7.93 0.02 -5.16
C VAL A 138 8.25 -1.47 -5.11
N ASN A 139 7.81 -2.21 -6.12
CA ASN A 139 8.08 -3.65 -6.23
C ASN A 139 9.58 -3.93 -6.35
N TYR A 140 10.00 -5.11 -5.88
CA TYR A 140 11.39 -5.46 -5.61
C TYR A 140 12.29 -5.75 -6.82
N ALA A 141 11.74 -5.79 -8.04
CA ALA A 141 12.50 -6.07 -9.27
C ALA A 141 13.06 -4.80 -9.93
N TRP A 142 13.46 -3.80 -9.15
CA TRP A 142 14.13 -2.59 -9.62
C TRP A 142 15.62 -2.83 -9.91
N ARG A 143 16.27 -1.89 -10.61
CA ARG A 143 17.66 -2.02 -11.08
C ARG A 143 18.56 -0.91 -10.56
N ALA A 144 19.87 -1.07 -10.76
CA ALA A 144 20.84 0.02 -10.57
C ALA A 144 20.34 1.31 -11.26
N GLY A 145 20.39 2.43 -10.55
CA GLY A 145 19.92 3.74 -11.02
C GLY A 145 18.46 4.05 -10.71
N THR A 146 17.60 3.04 -10.51
CA THR A 146 16.18 3.27 -10.17
C THR A 146 15.96 4.12 -8.92
N PRO A 147 16.74 4.01 -7.82
CA PRO A 147 16.58 4.90 -6.68
C PRO A 147 16.71 6.39 -7.03
N ALA A 148 17.66 6.75 -7.89
CA ALA A 148 17.86 8.13 -8.34
C ALA A 148 16.73 8.59 -9.28
N GLU A 149 16.29 7.72 -10.19
CA GLU A 149 15.14 7.98 -11.07
C GLU A 149 13.86 8.22 -10.26
N VAL A 150 13.59 7.38 -9.24
CA VAL A 150 12.45 7.49 -8.34
C VAL A 150 12.53 8.77 -7.51
N ALA A 151 13.68 9.09 -6.93
CA ALA A 151 13.86 10.31 -6.15
C ALA A 151 13.61 11.57 -6.99
N ALA A 152 14.11 11.59 -8.23
CA ALA A 152 13.86 12.68 -9.17
C ALA A 152 12.36 12.79 -9.54
N ALA A 153 11.69 11.66 -9.79
CA ALA A 153 10.26 11.63 -10.12
C ALA A 153 9.36 12.03 -8.95
N ALA A 154 9.73 11.66 -7.71
CA ALA A 154 8.98 11.95 -6.50
C ALA A 154 9.21 13.37 -5.97
N GLY A 155 10.35 13.99 -6.31
CA GLY A 155 10.72 15.33 -5.86
C GLY A 155 10.72 15.42 -4.33
N ALA A 156 9.94 16.36 -3.78
CA ALA A 156 9.82 16.54 -2.33
C ALA A 156 9.26 15.31 -1.57
N ARG A 157 8.63 14.36 -2.28
CA ARG A 157 8.09 13.11 -1.73
C ARG A 157 9.09 11.94 -1.83
N ALA A 158 10.36 12.18 -2.17
CA ALA A 158 11.34 11.10 -2.34
C ALA A 158 11.43 10.17 -1.11
N CYS A 159 11.36 10.71 0.11
CA CYS A 159 11.36 9.92 1.35
C CYS A 159 10.04 9.18 1.64
N ASP A 160 9.00 9.42 0.85
CA ASP A 160 7.70 8.74 0.94
C ASP A 160 7.58 7.58 -0.06
N VAL A 161 8.64 7.31 -0.83
CA VAL A 161 8.71 6.17 -1.75
C VAL A 161 9.71 5.15 -1.22
N TYR A 162 9.21 3.98 -0.87
CA TYR A 162 9.99 2.87 -0.31
C TYR A 162 10.35 1.90 -1.43
N LEU A 163 11.64 1.57 -1.59
CA LEU A 163 12.07 0.56 -2.56
C LEU A 163 12.08 -0.82 -1.91
N GLY A 164 11.28 -1.74 -2.46
CA GLY A 164 11.18 -3.10 -1.94
C GLY A 164 12.48 -3.88 -2.10
N VAL A 165 12.90 -4.57 -1.05
CA VAL A 165 13.96 -5.59 -1.12
C VAL A 165 13.32 -6.91 -0.75
N ASP A 166 13.38 -7.89 -1.66
CA ASP A 166 12.89 -9.23 -1.36
C ASP A 166 13.94 -10.02 -0.57
N VAL A 167 13.76 -10.03 0.75
CA VAL A 167 14.63 -10.76 1.68
C VAL A 167 14.37 -12.28 1.70
N PHE A 168 13.43 -12.79 0.89
CA PHE A 168 13.19 -14.22 0.70
C PHE A 168 13.96 -14.81 -0.50
N GLY A 169 14.75 -14.00 -1.21
CA GLY A 169 15.72 -14.50 -2.18
C GLY A 169 15.16 -14.82 -3.58
N ARG A 170 14.03 -14.25 -4.01
CA ARG A 170 13.44 -14.55 -5.33
C ARG A 170 14.04 -13.72 -6.48
N GLY A 171 15.36 -13.48 -6.45
CA GLY A 171 16.12 -12.88 -7.54
C GLY A 171 15.93 -11.37 -7.69
N THR A 172 16.47 -10.59 -6.77
CA THR A 172 16.38 -9.12 -6.75
C THR A 172 17.72 -8.43 -6.87
N TYR A 173 17.72 -7.15 -7.28
CA TYR A 173 18.94 -6.34 -7.27
C TYR A 173 19.46 -6.22 -5.83
N GLY A 174 20.73 -6.58 -5.62
CA GLY A 174 21.30 -6.79 -4.28
C GLY A 174 21.35 -8.25 -3.82
N GLY A 175 20.90 -9.19 -4.66
CA GLY A 175 21.27 -10.60 -4.60
C GLY A 175 20.18 -11.52 -4.09
N GLY A 176 19.52 -11.23 -2.98
CA GLY A 176 18.58 -12.20 -2.38
C GLY A 176 19.20 -13.25 -1.44
N PRO A 177 20.50 -13.63 -1.52
CA PRO A 177 21.23 -14.10 -0.36
C PRO A 177 22.15 -12.96 0.09
N HIS A 178 21.83 -12.35 1.22
CA HIS A 178 22.92 -11.87 2.06
C HIS A 178 23.57 -13.14 2.60
N THR A 179 24.68 -13.58 1.99
CA THR A 179 25.59 -14.49 2.68
C THR A 179 26.05 -13.73 3.91
N CYS A 180 25.58 -14.17 5.06
CA CYS A 180 26.15 -13.79 6.35
C CYS A 180 27.52 -14.47 6.43
N ASP A 181 28.54 -13.83 5.86
CA ASP A 181 29.94 -14.10 6.17
C ASP A 181 30.48 -12.94 7.03
#